data_AF-A0A7X9CK45-F1
#
_entry.id   AF-A0A7X9CK45-F1
#
_cell.length_a   1.000
_cell.length_b   1.000
_cell.length_c   1.000
_cell.angle_alpha   90.00
_cell.angle_beta   90.00
_cell.angle_gamma   90.00
#
_symmetry.space_group_name_H-M   'P 1'
#
loop_
_entity.id
_entity.type
_entity.pdbx_description
1 polymer ?
#
loop_
_entity_poly.entity_id
_entity_poly.type
_entity_poly.pdbx_seq_one_letter_code
_entity_poly.pdbx_strand_id
1 'polypeptide(L)'
;MRELATQEQVALIDLNAMSKILYEAWGPEHSKRAFVHYTAGTFPRQTEALADNTHFNAYGGYQLARCIIKGILENNISLKNHLREDIPPFNPAHPDDPDCFFLSPTPFTSLTTPEGN
;
A
#
# COMPACT_ATOMS: atom_id res chain seq x y z
N MET A 1 16.04 -11.16 0.80
CA MET A 1 14.97 -11.17 1.82
C MET A 1 14.51 -12.58 2.19
N ARG A 2 13.96 -13.38 1.27
CA ARG A 2 13.52 -14.77 1.60
C ARG A 2 14.60 -15.63 2.23
N GLU A 3 15.78 -15.69 1.60
CA GLU A 3 16.92 -16.45 2.10
C GLU A 3 17.37 -15.97 3.49
N LEU A 4 17.54 -14.66 3.66
CA LEU A 4 17.92 -14.07 4.94
C LEU A 4 16.91 -14.37 6.06
N ALA A 5 15.61 -14.29 5.78
CA ALA A 5 14.58 -14.60 6.77
C ALA A 5 14.66 -16.06 7.23
N THR A 6 14.94 -16.99 6.31
CA THR A 6 15.18 -18.40 6.64
C THR A 6 16.45 -18.57 7.47
N GLN A 7 17.55 -17.90 7.09
CA GLN A 7 18.84 -17.97 7.80
C GLN A 7 18.72 -17.48 9.24
N GLU A 8 18.04 -16.34 9.44
CA GLU A 8 17.83 -15.72 10.75
C GLU A 8 16.64 -16.31 11.51
N GLN A 9 15.93 -17.28 10.93
CA GLN A 9 14.73 -17.92 11.50
C GLN A 9 13.65 -16.91 11.93
N VAL A 10 13.48 -15.84 11.15
CA VAL A 10 12.47 -14.81 11.40
C VAL A 10 11.30 -14.92 10.43
N ALA A 11 10.11 -14.54 10.89
CA ALA A 11 8.91 -14.50 10.04
C ALA A 11 9.10 -13.50 8.89
N LEU A 12 8.67 -13.88 7.69
CA LEU A 12 8.67 -13.02 6.51
C LEU A 12 7.24 -12.79 6.01
N ILE A 13 6.83 -11.53 6.00
CA ILE A 13 5.69 -11.09 5.20
C ILE A 13 6.21 -10.74 3.81
N ASP A 14 5.97 -11.62 2.84
CA ASP A 14 6.43 -11.44 1.46
C ASP A 14 5.55 -10.45 0.70
N LEU A 15 5.66 -9.17 1.07
CA LEU A 15 4.84 -8.10 0.51
C LEU A 15 5.06 -7.95 -1.00
N ASN A 16 6.22 -8.34 -1.52
CA ASN A 16 6.48 -8.36 -2.97
C ASN A 16 5.57 -9.38 -3.68
N ALA A 17 5.49 -10.62 -3.18
CA ALA A 17 4.58 -11.62 -3.76
C ALA A 17 3.10 -11.22 -3.60
N MET A 18 2.72 -10.70 -2.43
CA MET A 18 1.33 -10.29 -2.17
C MET A 18 0.90 -9.08 -3.02
N SER A 19 1.77 -8.08 -3.16
CA SER A 19 1.48 -6.90 -3.97
C SER A 19 1.46 -7.20 -5.47
N LYS A 20 2.22 -8.19 -5.95
CA LYS A 20 2.08 -8.69 -7.33
C LYS A 20 0.64 -9.13 -7.62
N ILE A 21 0.01 -9.87 -6.71
CA ILE A 21 -1.39 -10.30 -6.84
C ILE A 21 -2.33 -9.09 -6.88
N LEU A 22 -2.12 -8.08 -6.02
CA LEU A 22 -2.89 -6.82 -6.07
C LEU A 22 -2.81 -6.14 -7.43
N TYR A 23 -1.59 -5.92 -7.93
CA TYR A 23 -1.39 -5.22 -9.21
C TYR A 23 -1.92 -6.02 -10.39
N GLU A 24 -1.81 -7.36 -10.36
CA GLU A 24 -2.39 -8.23 -11.37
C GLU A 24 -3.93 -8.19 -11.35
N ALA A 25 -4.55 -8.10 -10.17
CA ALA A 25 -5.99 -7.98 -10.04
C ALA A 25 -6.53 -6.64 -10.58
N TRP A 26 -5.79 -5.54 -10.41
CA TRP A 26 -6.16 -4.25 -11.01
C TRP A 26 -5.83 -4.17 -12.50
N GLY A 27 -4.73 -4.77 -12.93
CA GLY A 27 -4.17 -4.55 -14.26
C GLY A 27 -3.45 -3.19 -14.42
N PRO A 28 -2.87 -2.94 -15.60
CA PRO A 28 -1.93 -1.83 -15.81
C PRO A 28 -2.56 -0.43 -15.68
N GLU A 29 -3.83 -0.26 -16.06
CA GLU A 29 -4.48 1.05 -15.99
C GLU A 29 -5.03 1.34 -14.60
N HIS A 30 -5.76 0.41 -13.98
CA HIS A 30 -6.34 0.66 -12.65
C HIS A 30 -5.28 0.70 -11.54
N SER A 31 -4.16 -0.02 -11.69
CA SER A 31 -3.06 0.02 -10.72
C SER A 31 -2.48 1.42 -10.54
N LYS A 32 -2.53 2.30 -11.55
CA LYS A 32 -2.09 3.72 -11.43
C LYS A 32 -2.82 4.47 -10.32
N ARG A 33 -4.05 4.08 -9.99
CA ARG A 33 -4.83 4.67 -8.88
C ARG A 33 -4.21 4.40 -7.51
N ALA A 34 -3.28 3.45 -7.38
CA ALA A 34 -2.55 3.18 -6.14
C ALA A 34 -1.31 4.08 -5.97
N PHE A 35 -0.89 4.80 -7.01
CA PHE A 35 0.34 5.58 -7.02
C PHE A 35 0.08 7.09 -7.06
N VAL A 36 1.14 7.89 -6.93
CA VAL A 36 1.11 9.35 -7.00
C VAL A 36 0.91 9.80 -8.44
N HIS A 37 -0.33 9.69 -8.90
CA HIS A 37 -0.83 10.19 -10.18
C HIS A 37 -1.89 11.25 -9.91
N TYR A 38 -1.54 12.52 -10.10
CA TYR A 38 -2.41 13.64 -9.76
C TYR A 38 -2.36 14.69 -10.86
N THR A 39 -3.53 15.21 -11.24
CA THR A 39 -3.61 16.34 -12.17
C THR A 39 -2.98 17.59 -11.57
N ALA A 40 -2.49 18.49 -12.42
CA ALA A 40 -2.02 19.80 -11.99
C ALA A 40 -3.06 20.49 -11.09
N GLY A 41 -2.59 21.16 -10.03
CA GLY A 41 -3.44 21.88 -9.08
C GLY A 41 -4.12 21.01 -8.02
N THR A 42 -3.84 19.70 -7.93
CA THR A 42 -4.41 18.85 -6.86
C THR A 42 -3.95 19.31 -5.47
N PHE A 43 -2.68 19.72 -5.35
CA PHE A 43 -2.11 20.25 -4.11
C PHE A 43 -1.71 21.72 -4.22
N PRO A 44 -1.70 22.48 -3.11
CA PRO A 44 -1.26 23.88 -3.12
C PRO A 44 0.15 24.02 -3.69
N ARG A 45 0.32 24.90 -4.69
CA ARG A 45 1.58 25.17 -5.43
C ARG A 45 2.06 24.04 -6.37
N GLN A 46 1.26 23.01 -6.59
CA GLN A 46 1.54 21.99 -7.61
C GLN A 46 1.04 22.47 -8.99
N THR A 47 1.90 23.08 -9.79
CA THR A 47 1.52 23.62 -11.11
C THR A 47 1.52 22.58 -12.22
N GLU A 48 2.31 21.51 -12.08
CA GLU A 48 2.45 20.43 -13.06
C GLU A 48 1.70 19.17 -12.61
N ALA A 49 1.31 18.31 -13.55
CA ALA A 49 0.79 16.99 -13.21
C ALA A 49 1.89 16.09 -12.61
N LEU A 50 1.50 15.23 -11.66
CA LEU A 50 2.35 14.18 -11.11
C LEU A 50 1.99 12.85 -11.76
N ALA A 51 2.98 12.09 -12.18
CA ALA A 51 2.82 10.77 -12.81
C ALA A 51 3.94 9.84 -12.34
N ASP A 52 3.91 9.50 -11.06
CA ASP A 52 4.93 8.70 -10.40
C ASP A 52 4.42 7.28 -10.17
N ASN A 53 5.14 6.28 -10.67
CA ASN A 53 4.80 4.85 -10.55
C ASN A 53 5.52 4.15 -9.38
N THR A 54 6.19 4.89 -8.51
CA THR A 54 7.01 4.35 -7.41
C THR A 54 6.40 4.69 -6.06
N HIS A 55 5.99 5.93 -5.84
CA HIS A 55 5.38 6.36 -4.58
C HIS A 55 3.88 6.03 -4.56
N PHE A 56 3.44 5.41 -3.46
CA PHE A 56 2.03 5.13 -3.23
C PHE A 56 1.28 6.37 -2.75
N ASN A 57 0.03 6.51 -3.19
CA ASN A 57 -0.88 7.44 -2.55
C ASN A 57 -1.56 6.79 -1.32
N ALA A 58 -2.49 7.52 -0.68
CA ALA A 58 -3.22 7.02 0.48
C ALA A 58 -3.95 5.69 0.23
N TYR A 59 -4.56 5.53 -0.94
CA TYR A 59 -5.25 4.30 -1.32
C TYR A 59 -4.27 3.14 -1.48
N GLY A 60 -3.22 3.32 -2.30
CA GLY A 60 -2.23 2.25 -2.51
C GLY A 60 -1.51 1.84 -1.24
N GLY A 61 -1.11 2.81 -0.41
CA GLY A 61 -0.51 2.56 0.90
C GLY A 61 -1.45 1.78 1.82
N TYR A 62 -2.75 2.09 1.81
CA TYR A 62 -3.75 1.36 2.59
C TYR A 62 -3.90 -0.09 2.12
N GLN A 63 -3.96 -0.35 0.80
CA GLN A 63 -4.05 -1.71 0.27
C GLN A 63 -2.82 -2.56 0.64
N LEU A 64 -1.62 -1.97 0.62
CA LEU A 64 -0.40 -2.64 1.09
C LEU A 64 -0.41 -2.88 2.61
N ALA A 65 -0.92 -1.94 3.40
CA ALA A 65 -1.10 -2.15 4.84
C ALA A 65 -2.07 -3.31 5.12
N ARG A 66 -3.14 -3.47 4.32
CA ARG A 66 -4.05 -4.63 4.41
C ARG A 66 -3.32 -5.94 4.07
N CYS A 67 -2.43 -5.97 3.07
CA CYS A 67 -1.54 -7.11 2.82
C CYS A 67 -0.66 -7.45 4.03
N ILE A 68 -0.07 -6.43 4.68
CA ILE A 68 0.76 -6.63 5.87
C ILE A 68 -0.06 -7.26 7.00
N ILE A 69 -1.26 -6.74 7.29
CA ILE A 69 -2.15 -7.30 8.32
C ILE A 69 -2.50 -8.75 8.00
N LYS A 70 -2.85 -9.05 6.75
CA LYS A 70 -3.09 -10.45 6.31
C LYS A 70 -1.88 -11.33 6.58
N GLY A 71 -0.67 -10.87 6.22
CA GLY A 71 0.57 -11.60 6.46
C GLY A 71 0.87 -11.82 7.95
N ILE A 72 0.60 -10.82 8.81
CA ILE A 72 0.72 -10.94 10.28
C ILE A 72 -0.18 -12.08 10.80
N LEU A 73 -1.44 -12.11 10.35
CA LEU A 73 -2.43 -13.10 10.77
C LEU A 73 -2.07 -14.51 10.29
N GLU A 74 -1.71 -14.67 9.01
CA GLU A 74 -1.38 -15.98 8.41
C GLU A 74 -0.10 -16.58 8.97
N ASN A 75 0.92 -15.75 9.25
CA ASN A 75 2.17 -16.19 9.86
C ASN A 75 2.10 -16.27 11.39
N ASN A 76 0.94 -15.99 12.00
CA ASN A 76 0.74 -16.03 13.44
C ASN A 76 1.75 -15.16 14.24
N ILE A 77 2.15 -14.01 13.69
CA ILE A 77 3.13 -13.11 14.30
C ILE A 77 2.52 -12.47 15.55
N SER A 78 3.29 -12.31 16.62
CA SER A 78 2.83 -11.78 17.93
C SER A 78 2.11 -10.42 17.83
N LEU A 79 2.47 -9.59 16.84
CA LEU A 79 1.80 -8.33 16.53
C LEU A 79 0.30 -8.47 16.31
N LYS A 80 -0.20 -9.66 15.93
CA LYS A 80 -1.64 -9.92 15.78
C LYS A 80 -2.45 -9.58 17.03
N ASN A 81 -1.85 -9.68 18.22
CA ASN A 81 -2.51 -9.42 19.51
C ASN A 81 -2.73 -7.91 19.76
N HIS A 82 -2.13 -7.06 18.94
CA HIS A 82 -2.26 -5.60 19.01
C HIS A 82 -3.10 -5.02 17.87
N LEU A 83 -3.62 -5.89 17.00
CA LEU A 83 -4.56 -5.49 15.96
C LEU A 83 -5.93 -5.18 16.58
N ARG A 84 -6.64 -4.23 15.98
CA ARG A 84 -8.05 -4.03 16.31
C ARG A 84 -8.85 -5.29 15.98
N GLU A 85 -9.88 -5.55 16.77
CA GLU A 85 -10.73 -6.74 16.61
C GLU A 85 -11.65 -6.65 15.38
N ASP A 86 -11.91 -5.44 14.89
CA ASP A 86 -12.87 -5.16 13.83
C ASP A 86 -12.25 -5.03 12.43
N ILE A 87 -11.07 -5.63 12.21
CA ILE A 87 -10.42 -5.58 10.90
C ILE A 87 -11.06 -6.59 9.96
N PRO A 88 -11.67 -6.15 8.84
CA PRO A 88 -12.25 -7.07 7.88
C PRO A 88 -11.16 -7.90 7.18
N PRO A 89 -11.45 -9.18 6.85
CA PRO A 89 -10.52 -10.01 6.10
C PRO A 89 -10.20 -9.35 4.76
N PHE A 90 -8.99 -9.59 4.27
CA PHE A 90 -8.50 -9.01 3.03
C PHE A 90 -8.08 -10.08 2.03
N ASN A 91 -8.40 -9.86 0.76
CA ASN A 91 -7.95 -10.71 -0.33
C ASN A 91 -7.20 -9.85 -1.37
N PRO A 92 -5.87 -10.02 -1.52
CA PRO A 92 -5.11 -9.32 -2.55
C PRO A 92 -5.62 -9.52 -3.99
N ALA A 93 -6.30 -10.63 -4.28
CA ALA A 93 -6.89 -10.87 -5.60
C ALA A 93 -8.20 -10.10 -5.84
N HIS A 94 -8.78 -9.50 -4.79
CA HIS A 94 -9.98 -8.67 -4.84
C HIS A 94 -9.77 -7.42 -3.98
N PRO A 95 -8.96 -6.45 -4.46
CA PRO A 95 -8.65 -5.23 -3.72
C PRO A 95 -9.91 -4.40 -3.44
N ASP A 96 -9.87 -3.54 -2.41
CA ASP A 96 -11.03 -2.69 -2.11
C ASP A 96 -11.27 -1.69 -3.25
N ASP A 97 -12.54 -1.32 -3.48
CA ASP A 97 -12.89 -0.34 -4.49
C ASP A 97 -12.30 1.05 -4.13
N PRO A 98 -11.42 1.63 -4.95
CA PRO A 98 -10.86 2.95 -4.72
C PRO A 98 -11.90 4.08 -4.69
N ASP A 99 -13.08 3.91 -5.32
CA ASP A 99 -14.17 4.90 -5.27
C ASP A 99 -14.96 4.86 -3.95
N CYS A 100 -14.87 3.75 -3.22
CA CYS A 100 -15.42 3.61 -1.88
C CYS A 100 -14.40 3.92 -0.76
N PHE A 101 -13.16 4.24 -1.12
CA PHE A 101 -12.09 4.49 -0.17
C PHE A 101 -12.06 5.95 0.29
N PHE A 102 -12.10 6.16 1.60
CA PHE A 102 -11.90 7.47 2.21
C PHE A 102 -10.95 7.37 3.40
N LEU A 103 -9.83 8.09 3.30
CA LEU A 103 -8.93 8.34 4.41
C LEU A 103 -8.79 9.86 4.55
N SER A 104 -9.06 10.38 5.76
CA SER A 104 -8.95 11.81 6.01
C SER A 104 -7.55 12.32 5.65
N PRO A 105 -7.44 13.41 4.87
CA PRO A 105 -6.14 13.96 4.51
C PRO A 105 -5.39 14.41 5.76
N THR A 106 -4.09 14.16 5.78
CA THR A 106 -3.21 14.73 6.79
C THR A 106 -3.09 16.25 6.55
N PRO A 107 -3.01 17.08 7.61
CA PRO A 107 -2.94 18.54 7.48
C PRO A 107 -1.64 19.05 6.84
N PHE A 108 -0.70 18.15 6.55
CA PHE A 108 0.60 18.47 5.99
C PHE A 108 0.69 18.00 4.54
N THR A 109 1.10 18.91 3.66
CA THR A 109 1.35 18.61 2.25
C THR A 109 2.77 19.07 1.92
N SER A 110 3.65 18.13 1.57
CA SER A 110 4.93 18.45 0.95
C SER A 110 4.86 18.23 -0.55
N LEU A 111 5.46 19.15 -1.31
CA LEU A 111 5.66 19.00 -2.75
C LEU A 111 7.02 18.40 -3.10
N THR A 112 7.92 18.30 -2.12
CA THR A 112 9.19 17.62 -2.33
C THR A 112 8.95 16.12 -2.32
N THR A 113 9.28 15.45 -3.42
CA THR A 113 9.42 13.99 -3.40
C THR A 113 10.36 13.60 -2.26
N PRO A 114 10.02 12.57 -1.46
CA PRO A 114 10.94 12.05 -0.46
C PRO A 114 12.26 11.67 -1.11
N GLU A 115 13.38 11.85 -0.40
CA GLU A 115 14.65 11.29 -0.88
C GLU A 115 14.54 9.75 -0.80
N GLY A 116 14.51 9.13 -1.96
CA GLY A 116 14.37 7.70 -2.14
C GLY A 116 15.09 7.24 -3.40
N ASN A 117 16.41 7.07 -3.28
CA ASN A 117 17.26 6.12 -4.00
C ASN A 117 18.63 6.07 -3.33
#